data_AF-A0A7S0EPK5-F1
#
_entry.id   AF-A0A7S0EPK5-F1
#
_cell.length_a   1.000
_cell.length_b   1.000
_cell.length_c   1.000
_cell.angle_alpha   90.00
_cell.angle_beta   90.00
_cell.angle_gamma   90.00
#
_symmetry.space_group_name_H-M   'P 1'
#
loop_
_entity.id
_entity.type
_entity.pdbx_description
1 polymer ?
#
loop_
_entity_poly.entity_id
_entity_poly.type
_entity_poly.pdbx_seq_one_letter_code
_entity_poly.pdbx_strand_id
1 'polypeptide(L)'
;ENLGKDLRHWSNGDLTSTRSCPPLLGLDETFEVIVASDVLYFTSQVCPLVHTILRRLQPGGVALVLVTVRRISTNTFQDFLQALQDVHLTFDVQELRLQEDDSSLFEQKDNLPDHYHKIFDNQRACSPTAQHDHDTPDTDGDLSDQQN
;
A
#
# COMPACT_ATOMS: atom_id res chain seq x y z
N GLU A 1 18.24 16.25 -2.78
CA GLU A 1 17.91 17.64 -2.39
C GLU A 1 16.63 18.08 -3.10
N ASN A 2 15.63 18.60 -2.39
CA ASN A 2 14.28 18.90 -2.93
C ASN A 2 14.18 20.23 -3.72
N LEU A 3 15.18 20.59 -4.54
CA LEU A 3 15.14 21.74 -5.47
C LEU A 3 14.56 23.07 -4.90
N GLY A 4 14.66 23.31 -3.59
CA GLY A 4 14.11 24.50 -2.93
C GLY A 4 12.58 24.56 -2.79
N LYS A 5 11.84 23.46 -3.02
CA LYS A 5 10.40 23.37 -2.75
C LYS A 5 10.12 22.47 -1.53
N ASP A 6 9.14 22.84 -0.71
CA ASP A 6 8.72 22.04 0.45
C ASP A 6 8.08 20.73 -0.02
N LEU A 7 8.81 19.62 0.11
CA LEU A 7 8.24 18.28 -0.08
C LEU A 7 7.29 17.96 1.06
N ARG A 8 6.03 17.71 0.72
CA ARG A 8 5.02 17.25 1.67
C ARG A 8 4.86 15.74 1.52
N HIS A 9 5.23 15.00 2.56
CA HIS A 9 5.08 13.55 2.64
C HIS A 9 4.09 13.19 3.75
N TRP A 10 3.25 12.19 3.51
CA TRP A 10 2.38 11.60 4.52
C TRP A 10 2.26 10.10 4.26
N SER A 11 2.41 9.31 5.33
CA SER A 11 2.22 7.86 5.28
C SER A 11 1.28 7.40 6.41
N ASN A 12 0.52 6.33 6.16
CA ASN A 12 -0.27 5.68 7.21
C ASN A 12 0.59 5.08 8.34
N GLY A 13 1.90 4.91 8.12
CA GLY A 13 2.84 4.42 9.13
C GLY A 13 3.17 5.45 10.22
N ASP A 14 2.95 6.73 9.96
CA ASP A 14 3.27 7.82 10.89
C ASP A 14 2.24 8.00 12.02
N LEU A 15 1.17 7.20 12.02
CA LEU A 15 0.09 7.20 13.03
C LEU A 15 0.56 6.91 14.46
N THR A 16 1.79 6.43 14.66
CA THR A 16 2.37 6.19 15.99
C THR A 16 3.02 7.44 16.60
N SER A 17 3.25 8.49 15.80
CA SER A 17 3.70 9.79 16.30
C SER A 17 2.47 10.68 16.49
N THR A 18 2.31 11.25 17.68
CA THR A 18 1.21 12.15 18.07
C THR A 18 1.20 13.50 17.32
N ARG A 19 1.82 13.59 16.13
CA ARG A 19 2.14 14.87 15.47
C ARG A 19 1.78 15.02 14.00
N SER A 20 1.38 14.00 13.26
CA SER A 20 1.14 14.19 11.82
C SER A 20 -0.31 13.88 11.44
N CYS A 21 -1.23 14.78 11.81
CA CYS A 21 -2.40 14.97 10.96
C CYS A 21 -1.89 15.25 9.54
N PRO A 22 -2.50 14.66 8.49
CA PRO A 22 -2.19 15.06 7.13
C PRO A 22 -2.27 16.60 7.05
N PRO A 23 -1.33 17.28 6.39
CA PRO A 23 -1.42 18.72 6.22
C PRO A 23 -2.78 19.03 5.59
N LEU A 24 -3.51 19.97 6.18
CA LEU A 24 -4.79 20.42 5.63
C LEU A 24 -4.50 21.04 4.27
N LEU A 25 -4.86 20.33 3.20
CA LEU A 25 -4.76 20.86 1.86
C LEU A 25 -5.86 21.91 1.66
N GLY A 26 -5.50 23.04 1.07
CA GLY A 26 -6.50 24.04 0.66
C GLY A 26 -7.51 23.39 -0.29
N LEU A 27 -8.76 23.86 -0.34
CA LEU A 27 -9.77 23.25 -1.22
C LEU A 27 -9.38 23.30 -2.71
N ASP A 28 -8.65 24.34 -3.11
CA ASP A 28 -8.27 24.60 -4.51
C ASP A 28 -6.75 24.47 -4.75
N GLU A 29 -6.05 23.87 -3.79
CA GLU A 29 -4.61 23.63 -3.91
C GLU A 29 -4.34 22.60 -5.01
N THR A 30 -3.41 22.91 -5.92
CA THR A 30 -3.04 22.06 -7.07
C THR A 30 -1.54 21.81 -7.08
N PHE A 31 -1.14 20.74 -7.78
CA PHE A 31 0.23 20.23 -7.78
C PHE A 31 0.72 19.97 -9.20
N GLU A 32 1.99 20.29 -9.44
CA GLU A 32 2.70 19.90 -10.67
C GLU A 32 2.96 18.39 -10.71
N VAL A 33 3.17 17.78 -9.53
CA VAL A 33 3.45 16.36 -9.38
C VAL A 33 2.58 15.77 -8.26
N ILE A 34 1.89 14.68 -8.56
CA ILE A 34 1.16 13.87 -7.57
C ILE A 34 1.84 12.50 -7.52
N VAL A 35 2.21 12.03 -6.32
CA VAL A 35 2.71 10.67 -6.12
C VAL A 35 1.74 9.95 -5.19
N ALA A 36 1.25 8.80 -5.63
CA ALA A 36 0.36 7.97 -4.85
C ALA A 36 0.87 6.53 -4.88
N SER A 37 0.93 5.88 -3.72
CA SER A 37 1.38 4.49 -3.60
C SER A 37 0.32 3.68 -2.88
N ASP A 38 -0.02 2.54 -3.47
CA ASP A 38 -1.04 1.61 -2.99
C ASP A 38 -2.37 2.29 -2.64
N VAL A 39 -2.92 3.08 -3.58
CA VAL A 39 -4.20 3.80 -3.40
C VAL A 39 -5.41 3.10 -4.04
N LEU A 40 -5.19 1.91 -4.62
CA LEU A 40 -6.20 1.17 -5.38
C LEU A 40 -6.35 -0.26 -4.83
N TYR A 41 -7.27 -0.42 -3.89
CA TYR A 41 -7.62 -1.72 -3.32
C TYR A 41 -9.03 -2.17 -3.70
N PHE A 42 -9.98 -1.22 -3.83
CA PHE A 42 -11.40 -1.48 -4.06
C PHE A 42 -11.93 -0.66 -5.25
N THR A 43 -12.92 -1.21 -5.97
CA THR A 43 -13.56 -0.53 -7.11
C THR A 43 -14.23 0.80 -6.71
N SER A 44 -14.74 0.91 -5.49
CA SER A 44 -15.31 2.15 -4.94
C SER A 44 -14.30 3.30 -4.83
N GLN A 45 -12.99 3.02 -4.89
CA GLN A 45 -11.93 4.03 -4.81
C GLN A 45 -11.57 4.61 -6.18
N VAL A 46 -11.94 3.94 -7.28
CA VAL A 46 -11.55 4.32 -8.64
C VAL A 46 -12.02 5.74 -8.99
N CYS A 47 -13.33 5.99 -8.98
CA CYS A 47 -13.86 7.31 -9.36
C CYS A 47 -13.38 8.44 -8.43
N PRO A 48 -13.41 8.29 -7.08
CA PRO A 48 -12.85 9.30 -6.19
C PRO A 48 -11.38 9.61 -6.45
N LEU A 49 -10.56 8.59 -6.74
CA LEU A 49 -9.14 8.79 -7.02
C LEU A 49 -8.94 9.57 -8.34
N VAL A 50 -9.61 9.15 -9.42
CA VAL A 50 -9.53 9.85 -10.72
C VAL A 50 -10.00 11.30 -10.61
N HIS A 51 -11.13 11.56 -9.94
CA HIS A 51 -11.59 12.93 -9.66
C HIS A 51 -10.59 13.74 -8.84
N THR A 52 -9.95 13.11 -7.86
CA THR A 52 -8.92 13.78 -7.05
C THR A 52 -7.73 14.16 -7.90
N ILE A 53 -7.22 13.25 -8.74
CA ILE A 53 -6.13 13.52 -9.67
C ILE A 53 -6.51 14.67 -10.61
N LEU A 54 -7.67 14.60 -11.27
CA LEU A 54 -8.12 15.66 -12.20
C LEU A 54 -8.24 17.03 -11.54
N ARG A 55 -8.80 17.09 -10.33
CA ARG A 55 -9.00 18.35 -9.62
C ARG A 55 -7.68 18.94 -9.12
N ARG A 56 -6.74 18.09 -8.72
CA ARG A 56 -5.53 18.50 -8.00
C ARG A 56 -4.31 18.60 -8.89
N LEU A 57 -4.32 18.02 -10.09
CA LEU A 57 -3.21 18.09 -11.02
C LEU A 57 -3.28 19.39 -11.84
N GLN A 58 -2.18 20.13 -11.88
CA GLN A 58 -2.08 21.31 -12.73
C GLN A 58 -2.06 20.93 -14.22
N PRO A 59 -2.46 21.82 -15.14
CA PRO A 59 -2.26 21.62 -16.57
C PRO A 59 -0.79 21.34 -16.89
N GLY A 60 -0.51 20.21 -17.56
CA GLY A 60 0.85 19.75 -17.86
C GLY A 60 1.58 19.07 -16.70
N GLY A 61 0.94 18.92 -15.54
CA GLY A 61 1.47 18.16 -14.41
C GLY A 61 1.48 16.64 -14.66
N VAL A 62 2.18 15.91 -13.79
CA VAL A 62 2.33 14.45 -13.86
C VAL A 62 1.82 13.79 -12.58
N ALA A 63 1.04 12.72 -12.72
CA ALA A 63 0.66 11.86 -11.61
C ALA A 63 1.36 10.50 -11.74
N LEU A 64 2.12 10.10 -10.73
CA LEU A 64 2.74 8.79 -10.61
C LEU A 64 1.96 7.95 -9.60
N VAL A 65 1.34 6.88 -10.07
CA VAL A 65 0.56 5.96 -9.23
C VAL A 65 1.24 4.60 -9.19
N LEU A 66 1.81 4.26 -8.04
CA LEU A 66 2.40 2.95 -7.78
C LEU A 66 1.31 2.02 -7.24
N VAL A 67 1.05 0.93 -7.94
CA VAL A 67 0.01 -0.03 -7.58
C VAL A 67 0.61 -1.42 -7.45
N THR A 68 0.48 -2.02 -6.27
CA THR A 68 0.80 -3.43 -6.09
C THR A 68 -0.33 -4.31 -6.64
N VAL A 69 -0.13 -4.91 -7.80
CA VAL A 69 -1.12 -5.79 -8.43
C VAL A 69 -0.83 -7.24 -8.04
N ARG A 70 -1.46 -7.73 -6.97
CA ARG A 70 -1.29 -9.15 -6.52
C ARG A 70 -1.83 -10.15 -7.54
N ARG A 71 -2.85 -9.77 -8.31
CA ARG A 71 -3.38 -10.49 -9.48
C ARG A 71 -3.84 -9.46 -10.52
N ILE A 72 -3.29 -9.55 -11.73
CA ILE A 72 -3.56 -8.66 -12.87
C ILE A 72 -5.06 -8.63 -13.25
N SER A 73 -5.83 -9.63 -12.80
CA SER A 73 -7.26 -9.79 -13.03
C SER A 73 -8.18 -9.11 -12.01
N THR A 74 -7.69 -8.21 -11.15
CA THR A 74 -8.58 -7.43 -10.29
C THR A 74 -9.26 -6.36 -11.13
N ASN A 75 -10.59 -6.49 -11.31
CA ASN A 75 -11.43 -5.52 -12.02
C ASN A 75 -11.08 -4.07 -11.67
N THR A 76 -10.71 -3.80 -10.41
CA THR A 76 -10.24 -2.49 -9.93
C THR A 76 -9.17 -1.82 -10.81
N PHE A 77 -8.13 -2.54 -11.26
CA PHE A 77 -7.08 -1.92 -12.07
C PHE A 77 -7.57 -1.59 -13.48
N GLN A 78 -8.34 -2.51 -14.09
CA GLN A 78 -8.93 -2.28 -15.41
C GLN A 78 -9.96 -1.15 -15.37
N ASP A 79 -10.82 -1.13 -14.34
CA ASP A 79 -11.78 -0.06 -14.08
C ASP A 79 -11.07 1.29 -13.92
N PHE A 80 -9.91 1.31 -13.27
CA PHE A 80 -9.09 2.51 -13.13
C PHE A 80 -8.54 2.98 -14.47
N LEU A 81 -7.96 2.10 -15.30
CA LEU A 81 -7.49 2.47 -16.63
C LEU A 81 -8.63 2.97 -17.52
N GLN A 82 -9.80 2.33 -17.48
CA GLN A 82 -10.98 2.78 -18.21
C GLN A 82 -11.43 4.17 -17.73
N ALA A 83 -11.50 4.39 -16.41
CA ALA A 83 -11.88 5.69 -15.86
C ALA A 83 -10.90 6.81 -16.25
N LEU A 84 -9.59 6.52 -16.39
CA LEU A 84 -8.61 7.47 -16.91
C LEU A 84 -8.86 7.81 -18.40
N GLN A 85 -9.20 6.81 -19.21
CA GLN A 85 -9.53 7.01 -20.63
C GLN A 85 -10.79 7.86 -20.81
N ASP A 86 -11.83 7.59 -20.00
CA ASP A 86 -13.13 8.27 -20.05
C ASP A 86 -13.01 9.77 -19.77
N VAL A 87 -12.00 10.17 -18.99
CA VAL A 87 -11.72 11.58 -18.67
C VAL A 87 -10.59 12.18 -19.52
N HIS A 88 -10.16 11.47 -20.56
CA HIS A 88 -9.13 11.89 -21.51
C HIS A 88 -7.76 12.19 -20.88
N LEU A 89 -7.40 11.48 -19.80
CA LEU A 89 -6.03 11.51 -19.28
C LEU A 89 -5.14 10.58 -20.11
N THR A 90 -4.03 11.11 -20.60
CA THR A 90 -2.97 10.30 -21.20
C THR A 90 -2.20 9.59 -20.09
N PHE A 91 -1.98 8.29 -20.23
CA PHE A 91 -1.21 7.51 -19.27
C PHE A 91 -0.34 6.47 -19.98
N ASP A 92 0.71 6.07 -19.28
CA ASP A 92 1.56 4.92 -19.63
C ASP A 92 1.58 3.96 -18.44
N VAL A 93 1.64 2.66 -18.73
CA VAL A 93 1.64 1.61 -17.71
C VAL A 93 2.93 0.82 -17.84
N GLN A 94 3.77 0.90 -16.82
CA GLN A 94 5.00 0.13 -16.74
C GLN A 94 4.86 -0.98 -15.71
N GLU A 95 5.00 -2.23 -16.14
CA GLU A 95 5.12 -3.37 -15.23
C GLU A 95 6.52 -3.36 -14.59
N LEU A 96 6.57 -3.17 -13.28
CA LEU A 96 7.79 -3.29 -12.50
C LEU A 96 7.87 -4.68 -11.89
N ARG A 97 8.86 -5.47 -12.32
CA ARG A 97 9.20 -6.74 -11.69
C ARG A 97 10.36 -6.51 -10.74
N LEU A 98 10.14 -6.82 -9.46
CA LEU A 98 11.24 -6.91 -8.51
C LEU A 98 12.11 -8.10 -8.95
N GLN A 99 13.36 -7.83 -9.35
CA GLN A 99 14.33 -8.90 -9.56
C GLN A 99 14.68 -9.47 -8.19
N GLU A 100 14.54 -10.78 -8.03
CA GLU A 100 14.77 -11.49 -6.75
C GLU A 100 16.24 -11.48 -6.31
N ASP A 101 17.17 -11.05 -7.18
CA ASP A 101 18.63 -11.09 -6.93
C ASP A 101 19.19 -9.88 -6.16
N ASP A 102 18.37 -8.93 -5.73
CA ASP A 102 18.83 -7.73 -5.03
C ASP A 102 18.69 -7.81 -3.49
N SER A 103 18.86 -9.01 -2.94
CA SER A 103 19.13 -9.20 -1.51
C SER A 103 20.34 -8.38 -1.04
N SER A 104 21.24 -7.99 -1.95
CA SER A 104 22.36 -7.06 -1.70
C SER A 104 21.93 -5.66 -1.24
N LEU A 105 20.75 -5.17 -1.64
CA LEU A 105 20.21 -3.87 -1.19
C LEU A 105 19.79 -3.89 0.28
N PHE A 106 19.39 -5.06 0.79
CA PHE A 106 19.06 -5.25 2.20
C PHE A 106 20.28 -5.57 3.08
N GLU A 107 21.41 -5.91 2.47
CA GLU A 107 22.70 -6.09 3.16
C GLU A 107 23.39 -4.76 3.49
N GLN A 108 23.00 -3.64 2.87
CA GLN A 108 23.41 -2.28 3.28
C GLN A 108 22.65 -1.76 4.51
N LYS A 109 22.34 -2.64 5.48
CA LYS A 109 21.71 -2.24 6.74
C LYS A 109 22.50 -1.15 7.47
N ASP A 110 23.83 -1.17 7.37
CA ASP A 110 24.71 -0.25 8.10
C ASP A 110 24.63 1.21 7.63
N ASN A 111 23.97 1.48 6.49
CA ASN A 111 23.80 2.84 5.94
C ASN A 111 22.36 3.36 6.00
N LEU A 112 21.43 2.63 6.62
CA LEU A 112 20.06 3.11 6.78
C LEU A 112 19.98 4.11 7.96
N PRO A 113 19.21 5.20 7.83
CA PRO A 113 18.93 6.07 8.96
C PRO A 113 18.30 5.30 10.13
N ASP A 114 18.69 5.62 11.37
CA ASP A 114 18.28 4.94 12.62
C ASP A 114 16.78 4.61 12.75
N HIS A 115 15.91 5.41 12.14
CA HIS A 115 14.46 5.21 12.22
C HIS A 115 13.97 3.99 11.41
N TYR A 116 14.70 3.57 10.37
CA TYR A 116 14.36 2.36 9.60
C TYR A 116 14.76 1.07 10.32
N HIS A 117 15.82 1.09 11.14
CA HIS A 117 16.25 -0.07 11.93
C HIS A 117 15.14 -0.57 12.87
N LYS A 118 14.38 0.35 13.48
CA LYS A 118 13.25 0.03 14.37
C LYS A 118 12.12 -0.74 13.67
N ILE A 119 11.94 -0.54 12.37
CA ILE A 119 10.91 -1.23 11.58
C ILE A 119 11.31 -2.70 11.40
N PHE A 120 12.59 -2.98 11.14
CA PHE A 120 13.09 -4.34 10.94
C PHE A 120 13.13 -5.16 12.23
N ASP A 121 13.41 -4.53 13.38
CA ASP A 121 13.43 -5.23 14.66
C ASP A 121 12.02 -5.65 15.12
N ASN A 122 11.00 -4.83 14.82
CA ASN A 122 9.60 -5.16 15.11
C ASN A 122 9.05 -6.32 14.25
N GLN A 123 9.56 -6.52 13.02
CA GLN A 123 9.14 -7.64 12.19
C GLN A 123 9.64 -9.01 12.70
N ARG A 124 10.76 -9.05 13.43
CA ARG A 124 11.27 -10.28 14.04
C ARG A 124 10.50 -10.70 15.30
N ALA A 125 9.87 -9.76 16.00
CA ALA A 125 9.11 -10.04 17.21
C ALA A 125 7.75 -10.72 16.95
N CYS A 126 7.25 -10.69 15.71
CA CYS A 126 5.92 -11.21 15.34
C CYS A 126 5.94 -12.56 14.60
N SER A 127 7.08 -13.23 14.47
CA SER A 127 7.12 -14.62 13.99
C SER A 127 6.76 -15.55 15.15
N PRO A 128 5.54 -16.16 15.20
CA PRO A 128 5.24 -17.13 16.22
C PRO A 128 6.07 -18.38 15.91
N THR A 129 6.96 -18.73 16.82
CA THR A 129 7.53 -20.08 16.87
C THR A 129 6.37 -21.01 17.19
N ALA A 130 5.71 -21.54 16.16
CA ALA A 130 4.70 -22.59 16.31
C ALA A 130 5.41 -23.89 16.69
N GLN A 131 5.77 -24.03 17.97
CA GLN A 131 5.87 -25.34 18.60
C GLN A 131 4.45 -25.78 18.96
N HIS A 132 3.82 -26.50 18.04
CA HIS A 132 2.60 -27.25 18.34
C HIS A 132 3.02 -28.64 18.84
N ASP A 133 3.39 -28.69 20.12
CA ASP A 133 3.29 -29.90 20.92
C ASP A 133 1.89 -29.87 21.57
N HIS A 134 0.97 -30.70 21.10
CA HIS A 134 -0.10 -31.20 21.95
C HIS A 134 -0.70 -32.49 21.39
N ASP A 135 -0.27 -33.59 22.02
CA ASP A 135 -0.97 -34.86 22.07
C ASP A 135 -2.45 -34.65 22.45
N THR A 136 -3.35 -35.18 21.63
CA THR A 136 -4.73 -35.45 22.03
C THR A 136 -4.90 -36.95 22.23
N PRO A 137 -5.31 -37.43 23.41
CA PRO A 137 -5.68 -38.82 23.60
C PRO A 137 -7.08 -39.09 23.05
N ASP A 138 -7.22 -40.22 22.37
CA ASP A 138 -8.46 -40.85 21.96
C ASP A 138 -9.46 -40.92 23.13
N THR A 139 -10.70 -40.52 22.87
CA THR A 139 -11.84 -40.91 23.69
C THR A 139 -12.93 -41.45 22.79
N ASP A 140 -12.95 -42.77 22.67
CA ASP A 140 -14.12 -43.56 22.30
C ASP A 140 -15.27 -43.22 23.27
N GLY A 141 -16.41 -42.82 22.71
CA GLY A 141 -17.60 -42.39 23.45
C GLY A 141 -18.86 -42.74 22.70
N ASP A 142 -19.10 -44.04 22.57
CA ASP A 142 -20.37 -44.69 22.27
C ASP A 142 -21.51 -44.11 23.15
N LEU A 143 -22.58 -43.60 22.54
CA LEU A 143 -23.89 -43.46 23.21
C LEU A 143 -25.00 -43.54 22.16
N SER A 144 -25.56 -44.73 22.13
CA SER A 144 -26.82 -45.16 21.54
C SER A 144 -28.02 -44.43 22.18
N ASP A 145 -29.13 -44.42 21.43
CA ASP A 145 -30.51 -44.33 21.90
C ASP A 145 -30.99 -43.07 22.64
N GLN A 146 -31.91 -42.31 22.01
CA GLN A 146 -33.30 -42.35 22.46
C GLN A 146 -34.26 -41.68 21.46
N GLN A 147 -35.30 -42.44 21.15
CA GLN A 147 -36.53 -42.06 20.46
C GLN A 147 -37.37 -41.11 21.32
N ASN A 148 -37.90 -40.05 20.71
CA ASN A 148 -39.29 -39.62 20.82
C ASN A 148 -39.62 -38.57 19.76
#